data_AF-W4E0J6-F1
#
_entry.id   AF-W4E0J6-F1
#
_cell.length_a   1.000
_cell.length_b   1.000
_cell.length_c   1.000
_cell.angle_alpha   90.00
_cell.angle_beta   90.00
_cell.angle_gamma   90.00
#
_symmetry.space_group_name_H-M   'P 1'
#
loop_
_entity.id
_entity.type
_entity.pdbx_description
1 polymer ?
#
loop_
_entity_poly.entity_id
_entity_poly.type
_entity_poly.pdbx_seq_one_letter_code
_entity_poly.pdbx_strand_id
1 'polypeptide(L)'
;MFFSLESILKDGGYREDLNQSDSLDIQMFLAEQTYVILNNKFTSLGLHRIKDFYIMKLQRLGLANHSGRIRWTDLICAFNHCFSNGLLLELQSYIGPSQEDTWLHKLLRKPRVTCHPLRHLLLLYFLGETFENMYYEISVGNPVYEPFGTGPWPCLNKAASHYKDSIIQICEVTRDSKTRQPVGTFSCSCGFVYSRKGPDQVLDDRYKIGRVKNFGEEWDRKLRIIAQQDISIREMARTLGCDSKTVISNLANKEISAEIIIELDQEKMINRERWAELKRDNRQSSVTELRKIDQALYIWLYRHDNKWLFENSPKKNKGNTPKERVNWEKRDHQLAKEIQIAAEEIKNGNTGKLIRVTKSEIGRRLGKLPLLFNMLHKLPETSKQLDSVVESVEEFQTRRIELRTLELKKTNTLVKQWELIRASGLRRNFIESHREQIDAVTIR
;
A
#
# COMPACT_ATOMS: atom_id res chain seq x y z
N MET A 1 21.33 -36.38 14.96
CA MET A 1 21.85 -37.26 13.89
C MET A 1 22.77 -36.40 13.05
N PHE A 2 24.05 -36.76 12.92
CA PHE A 2 25.00 -36.06 12.03
C PHE A 2 24.89 -36.71 10.65
N PHE A 3 24.60 -35.92 9.62
CA PHE A 3 24.60 -36.40 8.24
C PHE A 3 25.95 -36.06 7.63
N SER A 4 26.66 -37.07 7.10
CA SER A 4 27.90 -36.86 6.36
C SER A 4 27.58 -36.55 4.89
N LEU A 5 28.45 -35.80 4.23
CA LEU A 5 28.30 -35.46 2.81
C LEU A 5 28.15 -36.71 1.92
N GLU A 6 28.74 -37.84 2.35
CA GLU A 6 28.66 -39.12 1.66
C GLU A 6 27.28 -39.76 1.69
N SER A 7 26.45 -39.49 2.71
CA SER A 7 25.08 -40.03 2.76
C SER A 7 24.16 -39.34 1.77
N ILE A 8 24.46 -38.09 1.39
CA ILE A 8 23.69 -37.31 0.43
C ILE A 8 24.03 -37.72 -1.01
N LEU A 9 25.26 -38.13 -1.28
CA LEU A 9 25.74 -38.46 -2.64
C LEU A 9 25.42 -39.90 -3.09
N LYS A 10 24.98 -40.79 -2.18
CA LYS A 10 24.76 -42.22 -2.51
C LYS A 10 23.32 -42.58 -2.88
N ASP A 11 22.32 -41.74 -2.60
CA ASP A 11 20.93 -42.01 -3.01
C ASP A 11 20.66 -41.48 -4.42
N GLY A 12 21.18 -42.23 -5.40
CA GLY A 12 20.82 -42.12 -6.81
C GLY A 12 19.43 -42.71 -7.04
N GLY A 13 18.38 -41.94 -6.74
CA GLY A 13 16.99 -42.30 -6.97
C GLY A 13 16.14 -41.07 -7.29
N TYR A 14 16.25 -40.58 -8.52
CA TYR A 14 15.50 -39.43 -9.03
C TYR A 14 13.97 -39.62 -8.87
N ARG A 15 13.35 -38.74 -8.08
CA ARG A 15 11.97 -38.28 -8.28
C ARG A 15 12.03 -36.77 -8.44
N GLU A 16 11.91 -36.32 -9.68
CA GLU A 16 11.82 -34.91 -10.04
C GLU A 16 10.44 -34.37 -9.62
N ASP A 17 10.41 -33.64 -8.52
CA ASP A 17 9.33 -32.71 -8.18
C ASP A 17 9.96 -31.34 -7.93
N LEU A 18 9.30 -30.29 -8.44
CA LEU A 18 9.71 -28.87 -8.41
C LEU A 18 9.97 -28.28 -7.00
N ASN A 19 9.87 -29.07 -5.93
CA ASN A 19 10.21 -28.73 -4.54
C ASN A 19 11.66 -29.09 -4.13
N GLN A 20 12.44 -29.76 -4.99
CA GLN A 20 13.80 -30.18 -4.65
C GLN A 20 14.81 -29.03 -4.57
N SER A 21 14.65 -27.98 -5.39
CA SER A 21 15.60 -26.86 -5.45
C SER A 21 15.67 -26.08 -4.13
N ASP A 22 14.51 -25.68 -3.59
CA ASP A 22 14.44 -24.90 -2.34
C ASP A 22 14.92 -25.73 -1.13
N SER A 23 14.67 -27.04 -1.14
CA SER A 23 15.17 -27.96 -0.10
C SER A 23 16.68 -28.11 -0.15
N LEU A 24 17.27 -28.13 -1.35
CA LEU A 24 18.72 -28.25 -1.52
C LEU A 24 19.44 -26.98 -1.05
N ASP A 25 18.89 -25.80 -1.33
CA ASP A 25 19.45 -24.52 -0.87
C ASP A 25 19.49 -24.42 0.65
N ILE A 26 18.40 -24.84 1.33
CA ILE A 26 18.36 -24.88 2.80
C ILE A 26 19.39 -25.87 3.35
N GLN A 27 19.49 -27.07 2.78
CA GLN A 27 20.46 -28.08 3.22
C GLN A 27 21.90 -27.61 3.02
N MET A 28 22.17 -26.95 1.89
CA MET A 28 23.48 -26.39 1.58
C MET A 28 23.86 -25.28 2.57
N PHE A 29 22.95 -24.34 2.85
CA PHE A 29 23.15 -23.33 3.89
C PHE A 29 23.43 -23.96 5.26
N LEU A 30 22.63 -24.96 5.67
CA LEU A 30 22.83 -25.63 6.95
C LEU A 30 24.19 -26.33 7.03
N ALA A 31 24.64 -26.96 5.94
CA ALA A 31 25.93 -27.63 5.85
C ALA A 31 27.09 -26.63 5.95
N GLU A 32 27.05 -25.55 5.18
CA GLU A 32 28.06 -24.48 5.18
C GLU A 32 28.19 -23.84 6.57
N GLN A 33 27.05 -23.45 7.16
CA GLN A 33 27.04 -22.80 8.47
C GLN A 33 27.48 -23.75 9.58
N THR A 34 27.11 -25.04 9.49
CA THR A 34 27.61 -26.07 10.42
C THR A 34 29.11 -26.26 10.28
N TYR A 35 29.63 -26.31 9.06
CA TYR A 35 31.07 -26.41 8.79
C TYR A 35 31.83 -25.23 9.41
N VAL A 36 31.34 -24.00 9.23
CA VAL A 36 31.95 -22.80 9.82
C VAL A 36 31.99 -22.90 11.34
N ILE A 37 30.86 -23.24 11.98
CA ILE A 37 30.75 -23.33 13.44
C ILE A 37 31.71 -24.38 14.02
N LEU A 38 31.86 -25.53 13.34
CA LEU A 38 32.69 -26.64 13.81
C LEU A 38 34.20 -26.42 13.57
N ASN A 39 34.57 -25.71 12.50
CA ASN A 39 35.97 -25.55 12.10
C ASN A 39 36.62 -24.22 12.54
N ASN A 40 35.87 -23.33 13.18
CA ASN A 40 36.39 -22.05 13.68
C ASN A 40 36.22 -21.94 15.20
N LYS A 41 37.07 -21.12 15.84
CA LYS A 41 37.00 -20.86 17.28
C LYS A 41 36.20 -19.59 17.56
N PHE A 42 35.03 -19.76 18.15
CA PHE A 42 34.16 -18.66 18.56
C PHE A 42 34.11 -18.53 20.09
N THR A 43 34.07 -17.30 20.57
CA THR A 43 33.81 -17.04 22.00
C THR A 43 32.32 -17.09 22.30
N SER A 44 31.96 -17.30 23.57
CA SER A 44 30.55 -17.35 23.96
C SER A 44 29.91 -15.97 23.82
N LEU A 45 28.88 -15.87 22.96
CA LEU A 45 28.10 -14.64 22.76
C LEU A 45 27.07 -14.37 23.88
N GLY A 46 26.71 -15.40 24.67
CA GLY A 46 25.67 -15.31 25.69
C GLY A 46 24.24 -15.37 25.13
N LEU A 47 23.37 -16.15 25.80
CA LEU A 47 22.00 -16.43 25.31
C LEU A 47 21.12 -15.19 25.18
N HIS A 48 21.29 -14.21 26.08
CA HIS A 48 20.53 -12.97 26.04
C HIS A 48 20.82 -12.16 24.78
N ARG A 49 22.10 -12.02 24.40
CA ARG A 49 22.52 -11.23 23.24
C ARG A 49 22.09 -11.86 21.92
N ILE A 50 22.16 -13.19 21.84
CA ILE A 50 21.63 -13.97 20.71
C ILE A 50 20.11 -13.76 20.58
N LYS A 51 19.36 -13.85 21.69
CA LYS A 51 17.92 -13.59 21.69
C LYS A 51 17.62 -12.16 21.22
N ASP A 52 18.34 -11.16 21.73
CA ASP A 52 18.13 -9.76 21.38
C ASP A 52 18.43 -9.50 19.89
N PHE A 53 19.45 -10.16 19.32
CA PHE A 53 19.71 -10.13 17.87
C PHE A 53 18.51 -10.65 17.07
N TYR A 54 17.98 -11.82 17.43
CA TYR A 54 16.81 -12.36 16.73
C TYR A 54 15.58 -11.46 16.85
N ILE A 55 15.32 -10.94 18.05
CA ILE A 55 14.20 -10.00 18.25
C ILE A 55 14.39 -8.76 17.37
N MET A 56 15.59 -8.18 17.32
CA MET A 56 15.88 -7.03 16.47
C MET A 56 15.59 -7.32 14.99
N LYS A 57 16.04 -8.48 14.46
CA LYS A 57 15.75 -8.86 13.06
C LYS A 57 14.25 -9.08 12.83
N LEU A 58 13.55 -9.72 13.76
CA LEU A 58 12.08 -9.88 13.71
C LEU A 58 11.34 -8.54 13.74
N GLN A 59 11.85 -7.54 14.46
CA GLN A 59 11.30 -6.18 14.46
C GLN A 59 11.46 -5.51 13.09
N ARG A 60 12.61 -5.71 12.42
CA ARG A 60 12.83 -5.22 11.04
C ARG A 60 11.87 -5.86 10.04
N LEU A 61 11.56 -7.15 10.22
CA LEU A 61 10.57 -7.87 9.41
C LEU A 61 9.10 -7.56 9.79
N GLY A 62 8.85 -6.75 10.82
CA GLY A 62 7.49 -6.44 11.30
C GLY A 62 6.79 -7.57 12.07
N LEU A 63 7.50 -8.68 12.32
CA LEU A 63 7.04 -9.85 13.09
C LEU A 63 7.14 -9.65 14.61
N ALA A 64 7.79 -8.56 15.04
CA ALA A 64 7.74 -8.06 16.41
C ALA A 64 7.44 -6.55 16.41
N ASN A 65 6.85 -6.04 17.50
CA ASN A 65 6.61 -4.60 17.65
C ASN A 65 7.89 -3.84 18.09
N HIS A 66 7.86 -2.52 18.16
CA HIS A 66 9.01 -1.71 18.60
C HIS A 66 9.54 -2.05 20.01
N SER A 67 8.72 -2.67 20.88
CA SER A 67 9.13 -3.09 22.23
C SER A 67 9.65 -4.54 22.29
N GLY A 68 9.80 -5.22 21.15
CA GLY A 68 10.27 -6.61 21.06
C GLY A 68 9.20 -7.68 21.32
N ARG A 69 7.92 -7.31 21.46
CA ARG A 69 6.82 -8.26 21.59
C ARG A 69 6.54 -8.92 20.24
N ILE A 70 6.74 -10.23 20.20
CA ILE A 70 6.60 -11.08 19.02
C ILE A 70 5.13 -11.32 18.68
N ARG A 71 4.81 -11.33 17.38
CA ARG A 71 3.53 -11.74 16.82
C ARG A 71 3.59 -13.22 16.45
N TRP A 72 3.33 -14.09 17.44
CA TRP A 72 3.53 -15.53 17.30
C TRP A 72 2.78 -16.15 16.12
N THR A 73 1.51 -15.79 15.91
CA THR A 73 0.72 -16.31 14.80
C THR A 73 1.33 -15.97 13.44
N ASP A 74 1.74 -14.70 13.26
CA ASP A 74 2.37 -14.23 12.03
C ASP A 74 3.74 -14.89 11.82
N LEU A 75 4.55 -14.98 12.88
CA LEU A 75 5.88 -15.59 12.85
C LEU A 75 5.83 -17.07 12.53
N ILE A 76 4.98 -17.86 13.22
CA ILE A 76 4.90 -19.30 12.99
C ILE A 76 4.39 -19.59 11.58
N CYS A 77 3.41 -18.82 11.10
CA CYS A 77 2.92 -18.93 9.73
C CYS A 77 4.03 -18.64 8.70
N ALA A 78 4.73 -17.51 8.85
CA ALA A 78 5.82 -17.13 7.95
C ALA A 78 6.99 -18.12 8.01
N PHE A 79 7.36 -18.58 9.20
CA PHE A 79 8.43 -19.56 9.40
C PHE A 79 8.09 -20.88 8.71
N ASN A 80 6.90 -21.45 8.97
CA ASN A 80 6.48 -22.68 8.32
C ASN A 80 6.24 -22.54 6.81
N HIS A 81 6.00 -21.33 6.31
CA HIS A 81 5.91 -21.10 4.87
C HIS A 81 7.29 -21.04 4.20
N CYS A 82 8.31 -20.57 4.94
CA CYS A 82 9.70 -20.50 4.47
C CYS A 82 10.35 -21.87 4.31
N PHE A 83 9.88 -22.89 5.03
CA PHE A 83 10.40 -24.25 4.97
C PHE A 83 9.29 -25.20 4.50
N SER A 84 9.61 -26.22 3.71
CA SER A 84 8.61 -27.27 3.43
C SER A 84 8.26 -28.03 4.72
N ASN A 85 6.99 -28.38 4.91
CA ASN A 85 6.55 -29.14 6.09
C ASN A 85 7.32 -30.45 6.25
N GLY A 86 7.66 -31.12 5.13
CA GLY A 86 8.43 -32.35 5.12
C GLY A 86 9.82 -32.18 5.74
N LEU A 87 10.55 -31.14 5.34
CA LEU A 87 11.89 -30.85 5.86
C LEU A 87 11.85 -30.54 7.37
N LEU A 88 10.90 -29.72 7.82
CA LEU A 88 10.78 -29.40 9.25
C LEU A 88 10.41 -30.61 10.11
N LEU A 89 9.62 -31.55 9.57
CA LEU A 89 9.29 -32.80 10.25
C LEU A 89 10.51 -33.71 10.36
N GLU A 90 11.29 -33.86 9.28
CA GLU A 90 12.54 -34.62 9.26
C GLU A 90 13.55 -34.08 10.29
N LEU A 91 13.70 -32.75 10.35
CA LEU A 91 14.57 -32.07 11.30
C LEU A 91 13.99 -31.95 12.72
N GLN A 92 12.84 -32.58 13.01
CA GLN A 92 12.14 -32.53 14.30
C GLN A 92 11.96 -31.10 14.84
N SER A 93 11.65 -30.18 13.93
CA SER A 93 11.61 -28.74 14.16
C SER A 93 10.32 -28.08 13.66
N TYR A 94 9.37 -28.85 13.14
CA TYR A 94 8.02 -28.37 12.79
C TYR A 94 7.28 -27.78 14.01
N ILE A 95 6.53 -26.71 13.78
CA ILE A 95 5.75 -26.00 14.81
C ILE A 95 4.31 -25.88 14.34
N GLY A 96 3.36 -26.44 15.09
CA GLY A 96 1.94 -26.28 14.78
C GLY A 96 1.47 -24.81 14.97
N PRO A 97 0.52 -24.30 14.16
CA PRO A 97 0.05 -22.91 14.24
C PRO A 97 -0.48 -22.45 15.61
N SER A 98 -1.01 -23.38 16.41
CA SER A 98 -1.56 -23.13 17.75
C SER A 98 -0.72 -23.72 18.88
N GLN A 99 0.47 -24.24 18.59
CA GLN A 99 1.34 -24.80 19.62
C GLN A 99 2.03 -23.69 20.40
N GLU A 100 1.90 -23.75 21.72
CA GLU A 100 2.64 -22.89 22.65
C GLU A 100 3.88 -23.61 23.20
N ASP A 101 4.82 -22.86 23.77
CA ASP A 101 6.00 -23.37 24.47
C ASP A 101 6.94 -24.30 23.67
N THR A 102 6.93 -24.16 22.34
CA THR A 102 7.83 -24.87 21.43
C THR A 102 9.29 -24.44 21.56
N TRP A 103 10.19 -25.09 20.81
CA TRP A 103 11.61 -24.71 20.79
C TRP A 103 11.83 -23.26 20.34
N LEU A 104 11.03 -22.75 19.40
CA LEU A 104 11.12 -21.37 18.93
C LEU A 104 10.70 -20.38 20.01
N HIS A 105 9.70 -20.76 20.83
CA HIS A 105 9.33 -20.01 22.03
C HIS A 105 10.46 -19.95 23.04
N LYS A 106 11.10 -21.10 23.32
CA LYS A 106 12.24 -21.17 24.26
C LYS A 106 13.43 -20.34 23.79
N LEU A 107 13.65 -20.28 22.48
CA LEU A 107 14.74 -19.55 21.84
C LEU A 107 14.52 -18.02 21.81
N LEU A 108 13.28 -17.56 21.64
CA LEU A 108 12.96 -16.12 21.50
C LEU A 108 12.37 -15.46 22.76
N ARG A 109 11.95 -16.23 23.77
CA ARG A 109 11.54 -15.70 25.09
C ARG A 109 12.76 -15.53 25.99
N LYS A 110 12.55 -15.10 27.25
CA LYS A 110 13.64 -14.99 28.24
C LYS A 110 14.39 -16.33 28.31
N PRO A 111 15.70 -16.35 28.01
CA PRO A 111 16.45 -17.60 27.93
C PRO A 111 16.53 -18.23 29.31
N ARG A 112 15.99 -19.43 29.43
CA ARG A 112 16.06 -20.29 30.64
C ARG A 112 16.77 -21.62 30.37
N VAL A 113 16.91 -21.97 29.08
CA VAL A 113 17.47 -23.22 28.59
C VAL A 113 18.25 -22.93 27.31
N THR A 114 19.22 -23.77 26.99
CA THR A 114 19.89 -23.77 25.69
C THR A 114 19.01 -24.45 24.64
N CYS A 115 19.15 -24.05 23.38
CA CYS A 115 18.46 -24.67 22.26
C CYS A 115 19.47 -25.34 21.33
N HIS A 116 19.01 -26.33 20.57
CA HIS A 116 19.87 -27.11 19.68
C HIS A 116 20.46 -26.19 18.57
N PRO A 117 21.76 -26.26 18.26
CA PRO A 117 22.40 -25.38 17.26
C PRO A 117 21.69 -25.35 15.91
N LEU A 118 21.22 -26.50 15.42
CA LEU A 118 20.39 -26.60 14.20
C LEU A 118 19.20 -25.63 14.20
N ARG A 119 18.52 -25.45 15.33
CA ARG A 119 17.34 -24.58 15.45
C ARG A 119 17.72 -23.09 15.40
N HIS A 120 18.93 -22.75 15.82
CA HIS A 120 19.50 -21.43 15.61
C HIS A 120 19.78 -21.19 14.12
N LEU A 121 20.35 -22.19 13.42
CA LEU A 121 20.62 -22.10 11.98
C LEU A 121 19.34 -21.97 11.16
N LEU A 122 18.29 -22.74 11.50
CA LEU A 122 16.97 -22.59 10.85
C LEU A 122 16.41 -21.17 11.03
N LEU A 123 16.52 -20.59 12.22
CA LEU A 123 16.07 -19.22 12.43
C LEU A 123 16.95 -18.20 11.69
N LEU A 124 18.27 -18.39 11.63
CA LEU A 124 19.18 -17.54 10.88
C LEU A 124 18.83 -17.54 9.38
N TYR A 125 18.61 -18.72 8.79
CA TYR A 125 18.15 -18.85 7.41
C TYR A 125 16.84 -18.07 7.17
N PHE A 126 15.85 -18.28 8.04
CA PHE A 126 14.56 -17.56 7.96
C PHE A 126 14.72 -16.04 8.02
N LEU A 127 15.69 -15.55 8.79
CA LEU A 127 15.99 -14.12 8.92
C LEU A 127 16.85 -13.58 7.78
N GLY A 128 17.35 -14.43 6.87
CA GLY A 128 18.30 -14.06 5.81
C GLY A 128 19.69 -13.71 6.36
N GLU A 129 20.10 -14.36 7.44
CA GLU A 129 21.33 -14.06 8.20
C GLU A 129 22.27 -15.27 8.22
N THR A 130 23.57 -15.03 8.33
CA THR A 130 24.58 -16.07 8.60
C THR A 130 25.03 -16.02 10.07
N PHE A 131 25.63 -17.12 10.53
CA PHE A 131 26.23 -17.22 11.85
C PHE A 131 27.35 -16.19 12.01
N GLU A 132 28.18 -16.00 10.99
CA GLU A 132 29.30 -15.06 11.03
C GLU A 132 28.82 -13.62 11.14
N ASN A 133 27.77 -13.24 10.39
CA ASN A 133 27.22 -11.89 10.50
C ASN A 133 26.58 -11.67 11.87
N MET A 134 25.81 -12.64 12.38
CA MET A 134 25.30 -12.60 13.75
C MET A 134 26.43 -12.47 14.77
N TYR A 135 27.48 -13.27 14.64
CA TYR A 135 28.64 -13.26 15.54
C TYR A 135 29.33 -11.90 15.51
N TYR A 136 29.54 -11.32 14.32
CA TYR A 136 30.14 -10.01 14.16
C TYR A 136 29.27 -8.91 14.78
N GLU A 137 27.98 -8.82 14.42
CA GLU A 137 27.07 -7.80 14.96
C GLU A 137 26.98 -7.86 16.49
N ILE A 138 26.91 -9.07 17.05
CA ILE A 138 26.90 -9.25 18.51
C ILE A 138 28.29 -8.97 19.10
N SER A 139 29.40 -9.27 18.42
CA SER A 139 30.73 -9.01 19.00
C SER A 139 31.06 -7.52 19.06
N VAL A 140 30.61 -6.74 18.08
CA VAL A 140 30.92 -5.31 17.94
C VAL A 140 29.99 -4.43 18.79
N GLY A 141 28.78 -4.88 19.11
CA GLY A 141 27.84 -4.08 19.91
C GLY A 141 26.67 -4.87 20.50
N ASN A 142 25.71 -4.16 21.07
CA ASN A 142 24.44 -4.77 21.46
C ASN A 142 23.42 -4.58 20.31
N PRO A 143 22.74 -5.65 19.86
CA PRO A 143 21.74 -5.55 18.81
C PRO A 143 20.52 -4.80 19.35
N VAL A 144 20.38 -3.53 18.93
CA VAL A 144 19.25 -2.67 19.30
C VAL A 144 18.44 -2.35 18.05
N TYR A 145 17.11 -2.48 18.17
CA TYR A 145 16.22 -2.06 17.11
C TYR A 145 15.98 -0.56 17.16
N GLU A 146 16.59 0.16 16.22
CA GLU A 146 16.50 1.60 16.09
C GLU A 146 15.71 1.97 14.82
N PRO A 147 14.36 2.02 14.88
CA PRO A 147 13.53 2.24 13.69
C PRO A 147 13.73 3.61 13.04
N PHE A 148 14.46 4.50 13.71
CA PHE A 148 14.71 5.88 13.33
C PHE A 148 16.21 6.19 13.29
N GLY A 149 17.06 5.15 13.29
CA GLY A 149 18.50 5.26 13.43
C GLY A 149 18.95 5.80 14.80
N THR A 150 20.26 5.97 14.94
CA THR A 150 20.87 6.61 16.10
C THR A 150 20.66 8.12 16.06
N GLY A 151 20.44 8.71 17.24
CA GLY A 151 20.49 10.16 17.40
C GLY A 151 21.92 10.70 17.24
N PRO A 152 22.07 12.03 17.12
CA PRO A 152 21.01 13.03 17.16
C PRO A 152 20.21 13.18 15.84
N TRP A 153 18.94 13.57 15.95
CA TRP A 153 18.01 13.75 14.82
C TRP A 153 17.89 15.23 14.39
N PRO A 154 17.53 15.49 13.12
CA PRO A 154 17.47 16.86 12.61
C PRO A 154 16.28 17.65 13.19
N CYS A 155 16.49 18.91 13.54
CA CYS A 155 15.38 19.80 13.84
C CYS A 155 14.72 20.27 12.53
N LEU A 156 13.40 20.08 12.40
CA LEU A 156 12.68 20.45 11.17
C LEU A 156 11.86 21.75 11.31
N ASN A 157 12.19 22.56 12.32
CA ASN A 157 11.62 23.90 12.49
C ASN A 157 12.28 24.90 11.53
N LYS A 158 11.57 25.32 10.47
CA LYS A 158 12.09 26.34 9.53
C LYS A 158 12.29 27.73 10.15
N ALA A 159 11.72 27.97 11.33
CA ALA A 159 11.89 29.22 12.04
C ALA A 159 13.19 29.29 12.84
N ALA A 160 13.74 28.13 13.23
CA ALA A 160 14.95 28.04 14.01
C ALA A 160 16.21 28.26 13.15
N SER A 161 17.26 28.81 13.76
CA SER A 161 18.58 28.98 13.12
C SER A 161 19.26 27.65 12.78
N HIS A 162 18.93 26.60 13.52
CA HIS A 162 19.48 25.24 13.39
C HIS A 162 18.57 24.32 12.55
N TYR A 163 17.86 24.88 11.57
CA TYR A 163 16.98 24.09 10.70
C TYR A 163 17.80 23.05 9.92
N LYS A 164 17.40 21.78 10.05
CA LYS A 164 18.04 20.56 9.55
C LYS A 164 19.32 20.11 10.27
N ASP A 165 19.78 20.85 11.28
CA ASP A 165 20.92 20.42 12.08
C ASP A 165 20.52 19.27 13.02
N SER A 166 21.42 18.29 13.16
CA SER A 166 21.21 17.09 13.98
C SER A 166 21.47 17.40 15.46
N ILE A 167 20.47 17.96 16.14
CA ILE A 167 20.58 18.40 17.55
C ILE A 167 19.60 17.71 18.51
N ILE A 168 18.57 17.04 17.98
CA ILE A 168 17.55 16.39 18.82
C ILE A 168 18.14 15.11 19.43
N GLN A 169 18.24 15.06 20.76
CA GLN A 169 18.82 13.92 21.48
C GLN A 169 17.78 12.87 21.89
N ILE A 170 16.49 13.23 21.90
CA ILE A 170 15.42 12.38 22.43
C ILE A 170 14.43 12.05 21.32
N CYS A 171 14.23 10.75 21.09
CA CYS A 171 13.17 10.20 20.24
C CYS A 171 12.36 9.19 21.04
N GLU A 172 11.10 9.51 21.30
CA GLU A 172 10.17 8.59 21.94
C GLU A 172 9.48 7.73 20.89
N VAL A 173 9.68 6.41 20.96
CA VAL A 173 9.12 5.45 20.00
C VAL A 173 7.86 4.81 20.56
N THR A 174 6.75 5.05 19.87
CA THR A 174 5.43 4.48 20.16
C THR A 174 4.94 3.64 18.98
N ARG A 175 3.72 3.09 19.08
CA ARG A 175 3.09 2.27 18.03
C ARG A 175 1.85 2.96 17.48
N ASP A 176 1.73 3.00 16.15
CA ASP A 176 0.49 3.39 15.51
C ASP A 176 -0.62 2.35 15.78
N SER A 177 -1.79 2.80 16.23
CA SER A 177 -2.87 1.88 16.65
C SER A 177 -3.46 1.08 15.49
N LYS A 178 -3.49 1.64 14.27
CA LYS A 178 -4.07 1.04 13.07
C LYS A 178 -3.07 0.17 12.32
N THR A 179 -1.97 0.77 11.90
CA THR A 179 -0.95 0.13 11.05
C THR A 179 0.11 -0.60 11.83
N ARG A 180 0.16 -0.40 13.15
CA ARG A 180 1.06 -1.10 14.08
C ARG A 180 2.55 -0.83 13.87
N GLN A 181 2.88 0.10 12.97
CA GLN A 181 4.22 0.59 12.68
C GLN A 181 4.76 1.49 13.80
N PRO A 182 6.10 1.61 13.96
CA PRO A 182 6.68 2.52 14.93
C PRO A 182 6.42 3.99 14.57
N VAL A 183 6.19 4.82 15.59
CA VAL A 183 6.01 6.27 15.47
C VAL A 183 6.97 6.94 16.43
N GLY A 184 7.94 7.65 15.88
CA GLY A 184 8.93 8.42 16.63
C GLY A 184 8.39 9.82 16.90
N THR A 185 8.52 10.29 18.14
CA THR A 185 8.26 11.67 18.53
C THR A 185 9.58 12.34 18.88
N PHE A 186 9.90 13.40 18.14
CA PHE A 186 11.17 14.11 18.21
C PHE A 186 10.91 15.47 18.86
N SER A 187 11.61 15.73 19.97
CA SER A 187 11.42 16.93 20.78
C SER A 187 12.70 17.76 20.78
N CYS A 188 12.66 18.91 20.13
CA CYS A 188 13.81 19.81 20.04
C CYS A 188 13.85 20.77 21.24
N SER A 189 15.04 21.24 21.60
CA SER A 189 15.26 22.29 22.60
C SER A 189 14.61 23.63 22.22
N CYS A 190 14.36 23.90 20.93
CA CYS A 190 13.60 25.09 20.49
C CYS A 190 12.09 24.99 20.69
N GLY A 191 11.61 23.94 21.35
CA GLY A 191 10.20 23.67 21.62
C GLY A 191 9.44 23.02 20.44
N PHE A 192 10.08 22.88 19.28
CA PHE A 192 9.47 22.21 18.13
C PHE A 192 9.39 20.70 18.38
N VAL A 193 8.18 20.16 18.28
CA VAL A 193 7.90 18.73 18.45
C VAL A 193 7.18 18.22 17.23
N TYR A 194 7.72 17.18 16.61
CA TYR A 194 7.10 16.53 15.47
C TYR A 194 7.17 15.01 15.60
N SER A 195 6.38 14.34 14.76
CA SER A 195 6.35 12.89 14.69
C SER A 195 6.61 12.40 13.28
N ARG A 196 7.28 11.26 13.17
CA ARG A 196 7.48 10.53 11.91
C ARG A 196 7.09 9.07 12.07
N LYS A 197 6.44 8.55 11.05
CA LYS A 197 6.05 7.15 10.99
C LYS A 197 7.18 6.37 10.33
N GLY A 198 7.66 5.35 11.01
CA GLY A 198 8.78 4.53 10.55
C GLY A 198 8.35 3.09 10.23
N PRO A 199 9.33 2.17 10.19
CA PRO A 199 10.76 2.46 10.31
C PRO A 199 11.28 3.22 9.08
N ASP A 200 12.31 4.05 9.26
CA ASP A 200 12.99 4.72 8.16
C ASP A 200 13.60 3.66 7.21
N GLN A 201 13.38 3.80 5.91
CA GLN A 201 13.86 2.89 4.86
C GLN A 201 15.06 3.46 4.11
N VAL A 202 15.11 4.79 3.97
CA VAL A 202 16.20 5.51 3.30
C VAL A 202 16.67 6.67 4.17
N LEU A 203 17.92 7.11 3.96
CA LEU A 203 18.54 8.17 4.77
C LEU A 203 17.72 9.46 4.79
N ASP A 204 17.04 9.79 3.70
CA ASP A 204 16.22 11.00 3.58
C ASP A 204 14.92 10.96 4.40
N ASP A 205 14.49 9.78 4.89
CA ASP A 205 13.29 9.66 5.72
C ASP A 205 13.43 10.44 7.04
N ARG A 206 14.67 10.66 7.50
CA ARG A 206 14.95 11.45 8.70
C ARG A 206 14.44 12.91 8.62
N TYR A 207 14.28 13.44 7.41
CA TYR A 207 13.78 14.81 7.16
C TYR A 207 12.27 14.89 6.92
N LYS A 208 11.54 13.77 6.97
CA LYS A 208 10.10 13.75 6.78
C LYS A 208 9.36 14.11 8.07
N ILE A 209 8.38 14.99 7.95
CA ILE A 209 7.41 15.27 9.01
C ILE A 209 6.12 14.53 8.68
N GLY A 210 5.67 13.67 9.60
CA GLY A 210 4.32 13.12 9.56
C GLY A 210 3.31 14.11 10.13
N ARG A 211 3.48 14.46 11.41
CA ARG A 211 2.62 15.44 12.09
C ARG A 211 3.44 16.32 13.02
N VAL A 212 3.27 17.65 12.89
CA VAL A 212 3.74 18.62 13.88
C VAL A 212 2.82 18.56 15.10
N LYS A 213 3.40 18.32 16.28
CA LYS A 213 2.70 18.26 17.56
C LYS A 213 2.80 19.60 18.32
N ASN A 214 3.93 20.28 18.20
CA ASN A 214 4.17 21.60 18.78
C ASN A 214 5.11 22.40 17.87
N PHE A 215 4.82 23.69 17.66
CA PHE A 215 5.67 24.60 16.88
C PHE A 215 6.81 25.21 17.70
N GLY A 216 6.62 25.37 19.01
CA GLY A 216 7.65 25.92 19.90
C GLY A 216 7.84 27.43 19.80
N GLU A 217 8.60 27.97 20.75
CA GLU A 217 8.76 29.41 20.97
C GLU A 217 9.47 30.13 19.82
N GLU A 218 10.48 29.51 19.22
CA GLU A 218 11.21 30.10 18.09
C GLU A 218 10.31 30.30 16.87
N TRP A 219 9.39 29.37 16.65
CA TRP A 219 8.40 29.49 15.58
C TRP A 219 7.43 30.63 15.85
N ASP A 220 6.93 30.70 17.09
CA ASP A 220 6.02 31.76 17.54
C ASP A 220 6.64 33.16 17.48
N ARG A 221 7.91 33.28 17.89
CA ARG A 221 8.66 34.53 17.80
C ARG A 221 8.82 34.97 16.36
N LYS A 222 9.19 34.07 15.45
CA LYS A 222 9.33 34.39 14.02
C LYS A 222 8.00 34.75 13.39
N LEU A 223 6.90 34.07 13.75
CA LEU A 223 5.56 34.43 13.30
C LEU A 223 5.21 35.87 13.66
N ARG A 224 5.45 36.29 14.92
CA ARG A 224 5.19 37.68 15.35
C ARG A 224 5.98 38.72 14.56
N ILE A 225 7.26 38.45 14.30
CA ILE A 225 8.13 39.37 13.53
C ILE A 225 7.63 39.52 12.09
N ILE A 226 7.32 38.40 11.42
CA ILE A 226 6.90 38.45 10.02
C ILE A 226 5.45 38.91 9.85
N ALA A 227 4.62 38.79 10.88
CA ALA A 227 3.26 39.32 10.88
C ALA A 227 3.21 40.86 10.94
N GLN A 228 4.28 41.51 11.41
CA GLN A 228 4.44 42.96 11.37
C GLN A 228 4.98 43.47 10.03
N GLN A 229 5.37 42.56 9.13
CA GLN A 229 5.85 42.90 7.81
C GLN A 229 4.68 42.88 6.82
N ASP A 230 4.74 43.73 5.80
CA ASP A 230 3.77 43.76 4.71
C ASP A 230 4.00 42.58 3.74
N ILE A 231 3.79 41.37 4.24
CA ILE A 231 3.90 40.12 3.47
C ILE A 231 2.62 39.30 3.59
N SER A 232 2.23 38.65 2.50
CA SER A 232 0.98 37.86 2.48
C SER A 232 1.01 36.66 3.44
N ILE A 233 -0.17 36.25 3.94
CA ILE A 233 -0.33 35.04 4.77
C ILE A 233 0.25 33.78 4.12
N ARG A 234 0.19 33.66 2.78
CA ARG A 234 0.79 32.53 2.05
C ARG A 234 2.32 32.57 2.12
N GLU A 235 2.90 33.75 2.03
CA GLU A 235 4.33 33.95 2.13
C GLU A 235 4.85 33.70 3.55
N MET A 236 4.09 34.10 4.57
CA MET A 236 4.35 33.73 5.96
C MET A 236 4.34 32.20 6.14
N ALA A 237 3.32 31.52 5.60
CA ALA A 237 3.17 30.08 5.70
C ALA A 237 4.35 29.34 5.04
N ARG A 238 4.78 29.80 3.86
CA ARG A 238 5.95 29.29 3.13
C ARG A 238 7.23 29.43 3.94
N THR A 239 7.45 30.62 4.52
CA THR A 239 8.62 30.95 5.36
C THR A 239 8.66 30.09 6.63
N LEU A 240 7.51 29.87 7.26
CA LEU A 240 7.37 29.10 8.50
C LEU A 240 7.22 27.59 8.28
N GLY A 241 7.06 27.14 7.03
CA GLY A 241 6.94 25.72 6.69
C GLY A 241 5.63 25.07 7.11
N CYS A 242 4.51 25.81 7.07
CA CYS A 242 3.19 25.33 7.44
C CYS A 242 2.12 25.73 6.40
N ASP A 243 0.87 25.36 6.65
CA ASP A 243 -0.27 25.79 5.83
C ASP A 243 -0.76 27.19 6.25
N SER A 244 -1.33 27.96 5.31
CA SER A 244 -1.88 29.29 5.58
C SER A 244 -2.92 29.29 6.72
N LYS A 245 -3.71 28.21 6.85
CA LYS A 245 -4.68 28.08 7.96
C LYS A 245 -3.99 27.96 9.31
N THR A 246 -2.81 27.35 9.37
CA THR A 246 -2.00 27.27 10.59
C THR A 246 -1.52 28.65 11.01
N VAL A 247 -1.08 29.49 10.06
CA VAL A 247 -0.70 30.88 10.33
C VAL A 247 -1.88 31.66 10.91
N ILE A 248 -3.03 31.65 10.22
CA ILE A 248 -4.26 32.35 10.65
C ILE A 248 -4.68 31.91 12.06
N SER A 249 -4.70 30.59 12.31
CA SER A 249 -5.10 30.05 13.62
C SER A 249 -4.15 30.46 14.74
N ASN A 250 -2.85 30.59 14.48
CA ASN A 250 -1.87 30.97 15.51
C ASN A 250 -1.78 32.49 15.72
N LEU A 251 -2.12 33.30 14.71
CA LEU A 251 -2.28 34.75 14.85
C LEU A 251 -3.54 35.09 15.66
N ALA A 252 -4.66 34.43 15.37
CA ALA A 252 -5.91 34.64 16.10
C ALA A 252 -5.81 34.29 17.60
N ASN A 253 -4.93 33.34 17.95
CA ASN A 253 -4.71 32.91 19.34
C ASN A 253 -3.74 33.82 20.13
N LYS A 254 -3.09 34.80 19.50
CA LYS A 254 -2.05 35.64 20.11
C LYS A 254 -2.19 37.09 19.68
N GLU A 255 -2.98 37.87 20.42
CA GLU A 255 -3.03 39.36 20.47
C GLU A 255 -2.47 40.16 19.27
N ILE A 256 -2.78 39.74 18.04
CA ILE A 256 -2.59 40.48 16.79
C ILE A 256 -3.97 40.44 16.13
N SER A 257 -4.94 41.09 16.78
CA SER A 257 -6.37 40.87 16.50
C SER A 257 -7.04 42.06 15.82
N ALA A 258 -6.59 43.30 15.98
CA ALA A 258 -7.38 44.43 15.47
C ALA A 258 -7.32 44.57 13.95
N GLU A 259 -6.13 44.68 13.35
CA GLU A 259 -5.97 45.01 11.93
C GLU A 259 -6.36 43.86 10.99
N ILE A 260 -6.00 42.61 11.32
CA ILE A 260 -6.33 41.43 10.50
C ILE A 260 -7.84 41.14 10.52
N ILE A 261 -8.52 41.37 11.67
CA ILE A 261 -9.98 41.22 11.74
C ILE A 261 -10.66 42.31 10.89
N ILE A 262 -10.15 43.54 10.93
CA ILE A 262 -10.66 44.65 10.12
C ILE A 262 -10.53 44.34 8.62
N GLU A 263 -9.35 43.90 8.15
CA GLU A 263 -9.15 43.54 6.75
C GLU A 263 -10.03 42.37 6.30
N LEU A 264 -10.15 41.31 7.12
CA LEU A 264 -10.97 40.16 6.77
C LEU A 264 -12.47 40.53 6.73
N ASP A 265 -12.92 41.41 7.62
CA ASP A 265 -14.30 41.91 7.59
C ASP A 265 -14.56 42.86 6.42
N GLN A 266 -13.58 43.67 6.03
CA GLN A 266 -13.64 44.46 4.79
C GLN A 266 -13.73 43.55 3.55
N GLU A 267 -12.90 42.51 3.45
CA GLU A 267 -12.90 41.57 2.34
C GLU A 267 -14.23 40.77 2.28
N LYS A 268 -14.83 40.47 3.44
CA LYS A 268 -16.19 39.91 3.49
C LYS A 268 -17.22 40.89 2.93
N MET A 269 -17.21 42.17 3.32
CA MET A 269 -18.17 43.15 2.82
C MET A 269 -18.08 43.29 1.30
N ILE A 270 -16.87 43.41 0.74
CA ILE A 270 -16.64 43.52 -0.70
C ILE A 270 -17.22 42.30 -1.43
N ASN A 271 -16.92 41.08 -0.96
CA ASN A 271 -17.42 39.87 -1.61
C ASN A 271 -18.94 39.70 -1.43
N ARG A 272 -19.53 40.17 -0.31
CA ARG A 272 -20.98 40.20 -0.11
C ARG A 272 -21.67 41.13 -1.13
N GLU A 273 -21.10 42.31 -1.37
CA GLU A 273 -21.62 43.26 -2.37
C GLU A 273 -21.55 42.67 -3.77
N ARG A 274 -20.39 42.10 -4.16
CA ARG A 274 -20.23 41.43 -5.46
C ARG A 274 -21.23 40.29 -5.65
N TRP A 275 -21.51 39.52 -4.61
CA TRP A 275 -22.53 38.45 -4.68
C TRP A 275 -23.95 39.01 -4.81
N ALA A 276 -24.24 40.12 -4.13
CA ALA A 276 -25.54 40.80 -4.24
C ALA A 276 -25.75 41.42 -5.64
N GLU A 277 -24.71 41.99 -6.24
CA GLU A 277 -24.71 42.49 -7.62
C GLU A 277 -24.90 41.35 -8.62
N LEU A 278 -24.10 40.29 -8.50
CA LEU A 278 -24.21 39.11 -9.35
C LEU A 278 -25.63 38.54 -9.35
N LYS A 279 -26.28 38.50 -8.18
CA LYS A 279 -27.68 38.07 -8.03
C LYS A 279 -28.68 39.08 -8.63
N ARG A 280 -28.42 40.38 -8.51
CA ARG A 280 -29.28 41.45 -9.05
C ARG A 280 -29.30 41.44 -10.58
N ASP A 281 -28.16 41.15 -11.19
CA ASP A 281 -27.99 41.07 -12.64
C ASP A 281 -28.54 39.74 -13.20
N ASN A 282 -28.67 38.72 -12.35
CA ASN A 282 -29.10 37.37 -12.72
C ASN A 282 -30.31 36.90 -11.89
N ARG A 283 -31.39 37.70 -11.86
CA ARG A 283 -32.54 37.52 -10.93
C ARG A 283 -33.27 36.17 -11.05
N GLN A 284 -33.17 35.49 -12.19
CA GLN A 284 -33.81 34.20 -12.45
C GLN A 284 -32.85 33.01 -12.36
N SER A 285 -31.56 33.26 -12.14
CA SER A 285 -30.54 32.21 -12.10
C SER A 285 -30.53 31.49 -10.75
N SER A 286 -30.40 30.17 -10.81
CA SER A 286 -30.16 29.32 -9.65
C SER A 286 -28.75 29.53 -9.09
N VAL A 287 -28.53 29.16 -7.82
CA VAL A 287 -27.19 29.17 -7.18
C VAL A 287 -26.15 28.42 -8.00
N THR A 288 -26.56 27.34 -8.68
CA THR A 288 -25.67 26.55 -9.53
C THR A 288 -25.21 27.33 -10.76
N GLU A 289 -26.08 28.16 -11.33
CA GLU A 289 -25.77 29.03 -12.46
C GLU A 289 -24.94 30.23 -12.01
N LEU A 290 -25.29 30.88 -10.89
CA LEU A 290 -24.48 31.96 -10.30
C LEU A 290 -23.05 31.50 -9.98
N ARG A 291 -22.90 30.28 -9.44
CA ARG A 291 -21.58 29.67 -9.18
C ARG A 291 -20.76 29.44 -10.46
N LYS A 292 -21.42 29.19 -11.60
CA LYS A 292 -20.72 29.03 -12.88
C LYS A 292 -20.24 30.38 -13.44
N ILE A 293 -20.99 31.46 -13.18
CA ILE A 293 -20.65 32.81 -13.62
C ILE A 293 -19.42 33.32 -12.85
N ASP A 294 -19.42 33.21 -11.51
CA ASP A 294 -18.25 33.55 -10.70
C ASP A 294 -17.93 32.47 -9.67
N GLN A 295 -17.12 31.52 -10.13
CA GLN A 295 -16.70 30.39 -9.31
C GLN A 295 -15.74 30.80 -8.19
N ALA A 296 -14.89 31.80 -8.43
CA ALA A 296 -13.91 32.26 -7.44
C ALA A 296 -14.60 32.94 -6.26
N LEU A 297 -15.55 33.84 -6.55
CA LEU A 297 -16.37 34.52 -5.55
C LEU A 297 -17.18 33.53 -4.70
N TYR A 298 -17.84 32.56 -5.34
CA TYR A 298 -18.62 31.54 -4.63
C TYR A 298 -17.74 30.70 -3.69
N ILE A 299 -16.55 30.26 -4.16
CA ILE A 299 -15.62 29.46 -3.35
C ILE A 299 -15.08 30.29 -2.18
N TRP A 300 -14.78 31.56 -2.39
CA TRP A 300 -14.31 32.46 -1.34
C TRP A 300 -15.38 32.62 -0.25
N LEU A 301 -16.60 33.02 -0.60
CA LEU A 301 -17.69 33.18 0.36
C LEU A 301 -18.04 31.87 1.07
N TYR A 302 -17.99 30.73 0.37
CA TYR A 302 -18.23 29.42 0.97
C TYR A 302 -17.21 29.07 2.07
N ARG A 303 -15.96 29.55 1.95
CA ARG A 303 -14.87 29.30 2.90
C ARG A 303 -14.82 30.30 4.04
N HIS A 304 -15.14 31.56 3.77
CA HIS A 304 -14.94 32.68 4.69
C HIS A 304 -16.24 33.23 5.30
N ASP A 305 -17.40 32.98 4.68
CA ASP A 305 -18.70 33.49 5.13
C ASP A 305 -19.87 32.58 4.68
N ASN A 306 -19.74 31.30 5.02
CA ASN A 306 -20.61 30.24 4.56
C ASN A 306 -22.09 30.47 4.91
N LYS A 307 -22.36 30.89 6.16
CA LYS A 307 -23.70 31.10 6.68
C LYS A 307 -24.42 32.21 5.90
N TRP A 308 -23.75 33.35 5.72
CA TRP A 308 -24.31 34.46 4.95
C TRP A 308 -24.57 34.07 3.49
N LEU A 309 -23.65 33.35 2.85
CA LEU A 309 -23.82 32.89 1.46
C LEU A 309 -25.09 32.06 1.29
N PHE A 310 -25.35 31.11 2.19
CA PHE A 310 -26.55 30.27 2.10
C PHE A 310 -27.84 31.04 2.36
N GLU A 311 -27.83 31.99 3.30
CA GLU A 311 -28.98 32.85 3.61
C GLU A 311 -29.31 33.82 2.45
N ASN A 312 -28.30 34.25 1.70
CA ASN A 312 -28.44 35.26 0.64
C ASN A 312 -28.52 34.66 -0.79
N SER A 313 -28.44 33.34 -0.90
CA SER A 313 -28.52 32.59 -2.15
C SER A 313 -29.97 32.24 -2.55
N PRO A 314 -30.31 32.20 -3.86
CA PRO A 314 -31.63 31.74 -4.32
C PRO A 314 -31.98 30.35 -3.76
N LYS A 315 -33.15 30.22 -3.11
CA LYS A 315 -33.64 28.94 -2.62
C LYS A 315 -34.05 28.08 -3.81
N LYS A 316 -33.65 26.80 -3.83
CA LYS A 316 -34.11 25.84 -4.84
C LYS A 316 -35.63 25.75 -4.78
N ASN A 317 -36.32 26.15 -5.85
CA ASN A 317 -37.65 25.61 -6.13
C ASN A 317 -37.48 24.12 -6.39
N LYS A 318 -37.94 23.27 -5.46
CA LYS A 318 -38.10 21.84 -5.73
C LYS A 318 -39.22 21.72 -6.76
N GLY A 319 -38.87 21.85 -8.04
CA GLY A 319 -39.77 21.50 -9.12
C GLY A 319 -40.20 20.05 -8.89
N ASN A 320 -41.51 19.85 -8.75
CA ASN A 320 -42.11 18.53 -8.66
C ASN A 320 -41.97 17.89 -10.04
N THR A 321 -40.77 17.42 -10.39
CA THR A 321 -40.58 16.59 -11.58
C THR A 321 -41.27 15.28 -11.25
N PRO A 322 -42.34 14.89 -11.97
CA PRO A 322 -42.93 13.57 -11.77
C PRO A 322 -41.80 12.57 -12.02
N LYS A 323 -41.45 11.77 -11.01
CA LYS A 323 -40.55 10.64 -11.23
C LYS A 323 -41.29 9.70 -12.18
N GLU A 324 -40.95 9.73 -13.47
CA GLU A 324 -41.38 8.70 -14.40
C GLU A 324 -41.06 7.34 -13.77
N ARG A 325 -42.12 6.62 -13.41
CA ARG A 325 -42.00 5.32 -12.76
C ARG A 325 -41.45 4.37 -13.81
N VAL A 326 -40.15 4.08 -13.71
CA VAL A 326 -39.46 3.15 -14.60
C VAL A 326 -40.19 1.81 -14.60
N ASN A 327 -40.69 1.38 -15.76
CA ASN A 327 -41.16 0.03 -15.98
C ASN A 327 -39.93 -0.90 -16.08
N TRP A 328 -39.64 -1.61 -15.00
CA TRP A 328 -38.47 -2.47 -14.88
C TRP A 328 -38.55 -3.71 -15.77
N GLU A 329 -39.73 -4.28 -15.95
CA GLU A 329 -39.94 -5.48 -16.77
C GLU A 329 -39.63 -5.21 -18.25
N LYS A 330 -40.21 -4.14 -18.81
CA LYS A 330 -39.92 -3.74 -20.20
C LYS A 330 -38.44 -3.41 -20.39
N ARG A 331 -37.81 -2.77 -19.40
CA ARG A 331 -36.39 -2.43 -19.43
C ARG A 331 -35.50 -3.66 -19.35
N ASP A 332 -35.84 -4.64 -18.52
CA ASP A 332 -35.10 -5.89 -18.38
C ASP A 332 -35.08 -6.65 -19.69
N HIS A 333 -36.25 -6.83 -20.30
CA HIS A 333 -36.37 -7.54 -21.57
C HIS A 333 -35.61 -6.84 -22.72
N GLN A 334 -35.69 -5.50 -22.79
CA GLN A 334 -34.96 -4.73 -23.79
C GLN A 334 -33.45 -4.83 -23.57
N LEU A 335 -32.99 -4.72 -22.33
CA LEU A 335 -31.58 -4.73 -22.00
C LEU A 335 -30.94 -6.09 -22.23
N ALA A 336 -31.65 -7.19 -21.95
CA ALA A 336 -31.19 -8.54 -22.28
C ALA A 336 -30.86 -8.67 -23.78
N LYS A 337 -31.74 -8.17 -24.66
CA LYS A 337 -31.49 -8.19 -26.12
C LYS A 337 -30.27 -7.35 -26.52
N GLU A 338 -30.14 -6.15 -25.97
CA GLU A 338 -28.99 -5.28 -26.23
C GLU A 338 -27.66 -5.91 -25.76
N ILE A 339 -27.68 -6.66 -24.66
CA ILE A 339 -26.50 -7.37 -24.14
C ILE A 339 -26.06 -8.48 -25.09
N GLN A 340 -27.00 -9.26 -25.63
CA GLN A 340 -26.69 -10.31 -26.61
C GLN A 340 -26.01 -9.70 -27.84
N ILE A 341 -26.58 -8.64 -28.41
CA ILE A 341 -26.04 -7.95 -29.59
C ILE A 341 -24.63 -7.42 -29.28
N ALA A 342 -24.45 -6.73 -28.16
CA ALA A 342 -23.15 -6.20 -27.77
C ALA A 342 -22.10 -7.30 -27.57
N ALA A 343 -22.48 -8.45 -27.02
CA ALA A 343 -21.59 -9.59 -26.86
C ALA A 343 -21.18 -10.21 -28.21
N GLU A 344 -22.12 -10.36 -29.15
CA GLU A 344 -21.83 -10.84 -30.51
C GLU A 344 -20.91 -9.89 -31.26
N GLU A 345 -21.13 -8.58 -31.19
CA GLU A 345 -20.23 -7.57 -31.78
C GLU A 345 -18.81 -7.64 -31.24
N ILE A 346 -18.65 -7.92 -29.93
CA ILE A 346 -17.34 -8.13 -29.31
C ILE A 346 -16.69 -9.43 -29.82
N LYS A 347 -17.45 -10.52 -29.92
CA LYS A 347 -16.94 -11.82 -30.40
C LYS A 347 -16.55 -11.79 -31.87
N ASN A 348 -17.34 -11.14 -32.71
CA ASN A 348 -17.16 -11.07 -34.16
C ASN A 348 -16.04 -10.13 -34.59
N GLY A 349 -15.43 -9.38 -33.67
CA GLY A 349 -14.18 -8.69 -33.94
C GLY A 349 -14.29 -7.45 -34.85
N ASN A 350 -15.47 -6.82 -34.95
CA ASN A 350 -15.71 -5.61 -35.76
C ASN A 350 -14.80 -4.39 -35.44
N THR A 351 -13.96 -4.50 -34.40
CA THR A 351 -13.05 -3.44 -33.92
C THR A 351 -11.56 -3.73 -34.24
N GLY A 352 -11.25 -4.81 -34.97
CA GLY A 352 -9.88 -5.20 -35.34
C GLY A 352 -9.01 -5.69 -34.18
N LYS A 353 -9.52 -5.66 -32.94
CA LYS A 353 -8.83 -6.07 -31.72
C LYS A 353 -9.62 -7.17 -31.02
N LEU A 354 -8.93 -8.25 -30.62
CA LEU A 354 -9.54 -9.26 -29.75
C LEU A 354 -9.79 -8.68 -28.35
N ILE A 355 -11.07 -8.61 -27.98
CA ILE A 355 -11.54 -8.12 -26.68
C ILE A 355 -12.33 -9.24 -26.01
N ARG A 356 -12.11 -9.44 -24.71
CA ARG A 356 -12.88 -10.38 -23.90
C ARG A 356 -14.27 -9.83 -23.63
N VAL A 357 -15.30 -10.64 -23.82
CA VAL A 357 -16.67 -10.29 -23.46
C VAL A 357 -16.77 -10.28 -21.94
N THR A 358 -16.88 -9.09 -21.35
CA THR A 358 -17.05 -8.92 -19.90
C THR A 358 -18.23 -8.02 -19.60
N LYS A 359 -18.84 -8.18 -18.41
CA LYS A 359 -19.91 -7.30 -17.92
C LYS A 359 -19.52 -5.81 -18.00
N SER A 360 -18.27 -5.49 -17.67
CA SER A 360 -17.73 -4.13 -17.75
C SER A 360 -17.61 -3.63 -19.20
N GLU A 361 -17.16 -4.47 -20.12
CA GLU A 361 -17.05 -4.12 -21.55
C GLU A 361 -18.44 -3.85 -22.15
N ILE A 362 -19.38 -4.77 -21.94
CA ILE A 362 -20.77 -4.66 -22.39
C ILE A 362 -21.40 -3.39 -21.83
N GLY A 363 -21.29 -3.17 -20.51
CA GLY A 363 -21.83 -1.98 -19.86
C GLY A 363 -21.25 -0.67 -20.39
N ARG A 364 -19.97 -0.66 -20.78
CA ARG A 364 -19.32 0.53 -21.35
C ARG A 364 -19.85 0.83 -22.74
N ARG A 365 -19.97 -0.18 -23.61
CA ARG A 365 -20.50 -0.02 -24.98
C ARG A 365 -21.95 0.46 -24.99
N LEU A 366 -22.76 -0.04 -24.06
CA LEU A 366 -24.16 0.35 -23.94
C LEU A 366 -24.37 1.68 -23.17
N GLY A 367 -23.32 2.27 -22.57
CA GLY A 367 -23.46 3.44 -21.69
C GLY A 367 -24.26 3.15 -20.40
N LYS A 368 -24.36 1.88 -19.99
CA LYS A 368 -25.25 1.40 -18.91
C LYS A 368 -24.48 0.79 -17.73
N LEU A 369 -23.20 1.11 -17.56
CA LEU A 369 -22.36 0.64 -16.44
C LEU A 369 -23.05 0.77 -15.06
N PRO A 370 -23.54 1.95 -14.63
CA PRO A 370 -24.17 2.06 -13.30
C PRO A 370 -25.40 1.18 -13.15
N LEU A 371 -26.16 0.97 -14.23
CA LEU A 371 -27.35 0.14 -14.23
C LEU A 371 -26.99 -1.34 -14.01
N LEU A 372 -25.99 -1.85 -14.74
CA LEU A 372 -25.53 -3.24 -14.62
C LEU A 372 -24.83 -3.55 -13.30
N PHE A 373 -24.18 -2.56 -12.68
CA PHE A 373 -23.47 -2.77 -11.41
C PHE A 373 -24.36 -2.55 -10.18
N ASN A 374 -25.25 -1.55 -10.21
CA ASN A 374 -26.01 -1.16 -9.02
C ASN A 374 -27.45 -1.72 -8.99
N MET A 375 -28.04 -2.00 -10.16
CA MET A 375 -29.47 -2.31 -10.28
C MET A 375 -29.76 -3.68 -10.90
N LEU A 376 -28.76 -4.55 -11.05
CA LEU A 376 -28.93 -5.86 -11.68
C LEU A 376 -29.94 -6.76 -10.95
N HIS A 377 -30.09 -6.60 -9.63
CA HIS A 377 -31.09 -7.32 -8.83
C HIS A 377 -32.55 -7.02 -9.27
N LYS A 378 -32.79 -5.97 -10.05
CA LYS A 378 -34.11 -5.64 -10.64
C LYS A 378 -34.27 -6.09 -12.09
N LEU A 379 -33.25 -6.77 -12.63
CA LEU A 379 -33.12 -7.10 -14.04
C LEU A 379 -32.75 -8.60 -14.18
N PRO A 380 -33.63 -9.52 -13.75
CA PRO A 380 -33.35 -10.96 -13.77
C PRO A 380 -33.04 -11.54 -15.15
N GLU A 381 -33.74 -11.13 -16.22
CA GLU A 381 -33.45 -11.60 -17.59
C GLU A 381 -32.07 -11.11 -18.03
N THR A 382 -31.77 -9.83 -17.79
CA THR A 382 -30.46 -9.23 -18.06
C THR A 382 -29.35 -9.96 -17.30
N SER A 383 -29.58 -10.33 -16.05
CA SER A 383 -28.60 -11.08 -15.25
C SER A 383 -28.31 -12.45 -15.88
N LYS A 384 -29.35 -13.21 -16.19
CA LYS A 384 -29.22 -14.52 -16.85
C LYS A 384 -28.51 -14.41 -18.20
N GLN A 385 -28.81 -13.36 -18.95
CA GLN A 385 -28.19 -13.10 -20.24
C GLN A 385 -26.71 -12.68 -20.12
N LEU A 386 -26.32 -11.98 -19.05
CA LEU A 386 -24.91 -11.69 -18.78
C LEU A 386 -24.14 -12.97 -18.45
N ASP A 387 -24.71 -13.84 -17.62
CA ASP A 387 -24.08 -15.09 -17.22
C ASP A 387 -23.85 -16.04 -18.41
N SER A 388 -24.68 -15.97 -19.45
CA SER A 388 -24.53 -16.80 -20.66
C SER A 388 -23.53 -16.26 -21.68
N VAL A 389 -23.24 -14.94 -21.70
CA VAL A 389 -22.41 -14.32 -22.75
C VAL A 389 -21.03 -13.88 -22.28
N VAL A 390 -20.86 -13.62 -20.98
CA VAL A 390 -19.59 -13.21 -20.40
C VAL A 390 -18.61 -14.38 -20.45
N GLU A 391 -17.43 -14.14 -21.01
CA GLU A 391 -16.39 -15.15 -21.10
C GLU A 391 -15.61 -15.25 -19.80
N SER A 392 -15.25 -16.47 -19.40
CA SER A 392 -14.19 -16.73 -18.43
C SER A 392 -12.81 -16.32 -18.98
N VAL A 393 -11.76 -16.41 -18.16
CA VAL A 393 -10.39 -16.13 -18.62
C VAL A 393 -9.99 -17.19 -19.65
N GLU A 394 -10.33 -18.44 -19.35
CA GLU A 394 -10.04 -19.64 -20.10
C GLU A 394 -10.77 -19.64 -21.45
N GLU A 395 -12.08 -19.36 -21.47
CA GLU A 395 -12.88 -19.29 -22.70
C GLU A 395 -12.34 -18.24 -23.68
N PHE A 396 -11.93 -17.07 -23.15
CA PHE A 396 -11.31 -16.04 -23.96
C PHE A 396 -9.95 -16.45 -24.52
N GLN A 397 -9.15 -17.21 -23.76
CA GLN A 397 -7.86 -17.72 -24.21
C GLN A 397 -8.03 -18.75 -25.32
N THR A 398 -8.97 -19.69 -25.17
CA THR A 398 -9.33 -20.68 -26.21
C THR A 398 -9.78 -19.98 -27.49
N ARG A 399 -10.74 -19.05 -27.42
CA ARG A 399 -11.18 -18.28 -28.60
C ARG A 399 -10.04 -17.53 -29.27
N ARG A 400 -9.08 -17.02 -28.49
CA ARG A 400 -7.90 -16.34 -29.03
C ARG A 400 -6.97 -17.29 -29.76
N ILE A 401 -6.73 -18.50 -29.24
CA ILE A 401 -5.94 -19.53 -29.92
C ILE A 401 -6.61 -19.91 -31.25
N GLU A 402 -7.91 -20.15 -31.24
CA GLU A 402 -8.70 -20.52 -32.43
C GLU A 402 -8.62 -19.43 -33.51
N LEU A 403 -8.88 -18.18 -33.15
CA LEU A 403 -8.83 -17.05 -34.09
C LEU A 403 -7.44 -16.85 -34.68
N ARG A 404 -6.38 -16.90 -33.86
CA ARG A 404 -5.00 -16.77 -34.36
C ARG A 404 -4.59 -17.95 -35.22
N THR A 405 -5.06 -19.16 -34.92
CA THR A 405 -4.85 -20.33 -35.77
C THR A 405 -5.48 -20.14 -37.14
N LEU A 406 -6.72 -19.67 -37.20
CA LEU A 406 -7.42 -19.38 -38.46
C LEU A 406 -6.71 -18.28 -39.27
N GLU A 407 -6.22 -17.23 -38.61
CA GLU A 407 -5.44 -16.18 -39.27
C GLU A 407 -4.13 -16.71 -39.86
N LEU A 408 -3.36 -17.50 -39.11
CA LEU A 408 -2.10 -18.08 -39.59
C LEU A 408 -2.33 -19.09 -40.73
N LYS A 409 -3.44 -19.84 -40.71
CA LYS A 409 -3.83 -20.75 -41.81
C LYS A 409 -4.17 -20.02 -43.11
N LYS A 410 -4.49 -18.71 -43.08
CA LYS A 410 -4.71 -17.93 -44.31
C LYS A 410 -3.42 -17.62 -45.05
N THR A 411 -2.29 -17.53 -44.34
CA THR A 411 -0.98 -17.18 -44.91
C THR A 411 -0.07 -18.39 -45.08
N ASN A 412 -0.18 -19.40 -44.21
CA ASN A 412 0.69 -20.58 -44.19
C ASN A 412 -0.15 -21.87 -44.26
N THR A 413 0.31 -22.86 -45.03
CA THR A 413 -0.35 -24.18 -45.12
C THR A 413 -0.21 -24.99 -43.82
N LEU A 414 0.82 -24.72 -43.03
CA LEU A 414 1.12 -25.36 -41.74
C LEU A 414 1.40 -24.29 -40.68
N VAL A 415 0.85 -24.46 -39.47
CA VAL A 415 1.02 -23.53 -38.35
C VAL A 415 2.09 -24.07 -37.40
N LYS A 416 3.18 -23.34 -37.18
CA LYS A 416 4.23 -23.74 -36.23
C LYS A 416 3.84 -23.37 -34.80
N GLN A 417 4.19 -24.22 -33.84
CA GLN A 417 3.84 -24.02 -32.42
C GLN A 417 4.33 -22.67 -31.87
N TRP A 418 5.59 -22.31 -32.11
CA TRP A 418 6.16 -21.05 -31.64
C TRP A 418 5.49 -19.81 -32.29
N GLU A 419 5.02 -19.93 -33.52
CA GLU A 419 4.37 -18.86 -34.27
C GLU A 419 2.99 -18.57 -33.69
N LEU A 420 2.22 -19.62 -33.41
CA LEU A 420 0.90 -19.50 -32.77
C LEU A 420 1.00 -18.95 -31.35
N ILE A 421 1.97 -19.41 -30.55
CA ILE A 421 2.21 -18.90 -29.19
C ILE A 421 2.52 -17.40 -29.24
N ARG A 422 3.40 -16.99 -30.16
CA ARG A 422 3.79 -15.59 -30.33
C ARG A 422 2.60 -14.73 -30.77
N ALA A 423 1.83 -15.18 -31.76
CA ALA A 423 0.64 -14.46 -32.27
C ALA A 423 -0.49 -14.37 -31.23
N SER A 424 -0.60 -15.37 -30.36
CA SER A 424 -1.62 -15.44 -29.31
C SER A 424 -1.29 -14.58 -28.09
N GLY A 425 -0.02 -14.25 -27.84
CA GLY A 425 0.39 -13.44 -26.69
C GLY A 425 -0.04 -14.03 -25.35
N LEU A 426 0.02 -15.36 -25.22
CA LEU A 426 -0.25 -16.10 -23.98
C LEU A 426 0.97 -16.04 -23.05
N ARG A 427 0.75 -15.91 -21.73
CA ARG A 427 1.85 -16.03 -20.74
C ARG A 427 2.19 -17.51 -20.55
N ARG A 428 3.42 -17.80 -20.09
CA ARG A 428 3.98 -19.15 -19.97
C ARG A 428 3.08 -20.16 -19.24
N ASN A 429 2.52 -19.76 -18.10
CA ASN A 429 1.61 -20.57 -17.32
C ASN A 429 0.31 -20.97 -18.06
N PHE A 430 -0.16 -20.14 -19.01
CA PHE A 430 -1.36 -20.45 -19.81
C PHE A 430 -1.05 -21.27 -21.05
N ILE A 431 0.20 -21.25 -21.53
CA ILE A 431 0.64 -22.13 -22.62
C ILE A 431 0.60 -23.58 -22.13
N GLU A 432 1.01 -23.83 -20.90
CA GLU A 432 0.98 -25.16 -20.29
C GLU A 432 -0.45 -25.68 -20.12
N SER A 433 -1.38 -24.86 -19.65
CA SER A 433 -2.77 -25.27 -19.46
C SER A 433 -3.55 -25.51 -20.76
N HIS A 434 -3.11 -24.95 -21.88
CA HIS A 434 -3.72 -25.14 -23.22
C HIS A 434 -2.83 -25.95 -24.17
N ARG A 435 -1.83 -26.68 -23.64
CA ARG A 435 -0.82 -27.38 -24.45
C ARG A 435 -1.46 -28.37 -25.42
N GLU A 436 -2.40 -29.18 -24.95
CA GLU A 436 -3.11 -30.15 -25.80
C GLU A 436 -3.83 -29.48 -26.97
N GLN A 437 -4.50 -28.35 -26.72
CA GLN A 437 -5.20 -27.60 -27.77
C GLN A 437 -4.23 -26.96 -28.77
N ILE A 438 -3.09 -26.45 -28.30
CA ILE A 438 -2.04 -25.87 -29.15
C ILE A 438 -1.39 -26.97 -30.00
N ASP A 439 -1.05 -28.12 -29.41
CA ASP A 439 -0.43 -29.24 -30.10
C ASP A 439 -1.38 -29.85 -31.16
N ALA A 440 -2.69 -29.87 -30.90
CA ALA A 440 -3.69 -30.37 -31.85
C ALA A 440 -3.79 -29.55 -33.15
N VAL A 441 -3.38 -28.28 -33.13
CA VAL A 441 -3.52 -27.36 -34.28
C VAL A 441 -2.19 -26.88 -34.86
N THR A 442 -1.06 -27.34 -34.31
CA THR A 442 0.28 -26.92 -34.73
C THR A 442 1.22 -28.09 -35.02
N ILE A 443 2.25 -27.82 -35.80
CA ILE A 443 3.42 -28.70 -35.95
C ILE A 443 4.59 -28.17 -35.11
N ARG A 444 5.43 -29.07 -34.60
CA ARG A 444 6.62 -28.72 -33.81
C ARG A 444 7.64 -27.94 -34.62
#